data_AF-A0A814XWH2-F1
#
_entry.id   AF-A0A814XWH2-F1
#
_cell.length_a   1.000
_cell.length_b   1.000
_cell.length_c   1.000
_cell.angle_alpha   90.00
_cell.angle_beta   90.00
_cell.angle_gamma   90.00
#
_symmetry.space_group_name_H-M   'P 1'
#
loop_
_entity.id
_entity.type
_entity.pdbx_description
1 polymer ?
#
loop_
_entity_poly.entity_id
_entity_poly.type
_entity_poly.pdbx_seq_one_letter_code
_entity_poly.pdbx_strand_id
1 'polypeptide(L)'
;VSLSDTSRDIDFDLQVCLGILFYLYEDYTKAAECFQVAVLSKPNDALLWNKLGASIANSGRNEQAVAAYYHALTSSPGYTRARYNLGISCLNLHAYEQAIEHLLIALKQQTNGVSNEAMSESIWHTLSIAVARCEREDLKHDVVYFTRLNRTMAQASALTTADKHDLIVRNLQEVLGNDRLQKILEERDLKVYWGTATTGRPHIGYFVPMTKIADFLHAGCEVTILFADLHAYLDNMKAPWELLAHRTVYYEHVIKSLLKSIDVPLDKLKFVRGTDYQLSREYTLDVYRLSSVVTEHNAKKAGAEVVKQVESPLLSGLLYPGLQALDEEYLKVDAQFGGVDQRKIFTFAEENLPSLGYAKRIHLMNPMVPGLNGDKMSSSVEDSKIDLLDTPDQVKKKLKKAFCEPKNITNNGILAFCKSVVFPLLKGKDFIIQRAEQYGGPLAYSAYQQLEDGFATEDVHPGDLKNAVNIYLNQLLEPIRKDFEPESMQEMIKRAYPPPEPVKQKPKKSGGQKGQRPPATTTTTTDADLAEHVKETLVLENGASSISTPVGVNQNGQV
;
A
#
# COMPACT_ATOMS: atom_id res chain seq x y z
N VAL A 1 -28.33 11.01 -52.55
CA VAL A 1 -28.47 11.86 -51.34
C VAL A 1 -27.12 12.48 -51.08
N SER A 2 -27.11 13.80 -50.96
CA SER A 2 -25.96 14.70 -50.86
C SER A 2 -24.98 14.31 -49.75
N LEU A 3 -23.68 14.40 -50.06
CA LEU A 3 -22.57 14.53 -49.12
C LEU A 3 -22.68 15.91 -48.45
N SER A 4 -23.39 15.99 -47.33
CA SER A 4 -23.31 17.14 -46.44
C SER A 4 -24.00 16.77 -45.12
N ASP A 5 -23.27 16.95 -44.01
CA ASP A 5 -23.80 17.11 -42.65
C ASP A 5 -23.83 15.88 -41.70
N THR A 6 -22.65 15.32 -41.40
CA THR A 6 -22.44 14.61 -40.12
C THR A 6 -21.07 14.95 -39.52
N SER A 7 -20.91 16.13 -38.94
CA SER A 7 -19.95 16.29 -37.83
C SER A 7 -20.57 15.65 -36.58
N ARG A 8 -20.59 14.31 -36.54
CA ARG A 8 -20.69 13.62 -35.26
C ARG A 8 -19.40 13.96 -34.52
N ASP A 9 -19.49 14.63 -33.39
CA ASP A 9 -18.39 14.69 -32.44
C ASP A 9 -17.99 13.24 -32.14
N ILE A 10 -16.88 12.81 -32.71
CA ILE A 10 -16.39 11.46 -32.48
C ILE A 10 -15.79 11.47 -31.08
N ASP A 11 -16.48 10.80 -30.16
CA ASP A 11 -16.05 10.67 -28.77
C ASP A 11 -14.69 9.95 -28.71
N PHE A 12 -13.68 10.69 -28.25
CA PHE A 12 -12.30 10.23 -28.13
C PHE A 12 -12.19 9.01 -27.21
N ASP A 13 -12.84 9.05 -26.05
CA ASP A 13 -12.75 7.99 -25.04
C ASP A 13 -13.43 6.72 -25.56
N LEU A 14 -14.56 6.87 -26.26
CA LEU A 14 -15.23 5.78 -26.94
C LEU A 14 -14.34 5.12 -28.01
N GLN A 15 -13.66 5.90 -28.85
CA GLN A 15 -12.76 5.35 -29.88
C GLN A 15 -11.57 4.60 -29.27
N VAL A 16 -11.00 5.10 -28.18
CA VAL A 16 -9.92 4.39 -27.48
C VAL A 16 -10.43 3.07 -26.90
N CYS A 17 -11.61 3.05 -26.29
CA CYS A 17 -12.19 1.84 -25.72
C CYS A 17 -12.53 0.80 -26.80
N LEU A 18 -13.16 1.23 -27.90
CA LEU A 18 -13.46 0.36 -29.04
C LEU A 18 -12.18 -0.18 -29.69
N GLY A 19 -11.15 0.67 -29.85
CA GLY A 19 -9.87 0.24 -30.40
C GLY A 19 -9.20 -0.83 -29.55
N ILE A 20 -9.23 -0.70 -28.22
CA ILE A 20 -8.73 -1.73 -27.30
C ILE A 20 -9.56 -3.01 -27.41
N LEU A 21 -10.89 -2.89 -27.46
CA LEU A 21 -11.80 -4.02 -27.57
C LEU A 21 -11.54 -4.82 -28.85
N PHE A 22 -11.52 -4.16 -30.01
CA PHE A 22 -11.24 -4.81 -31.30
C PHE A 22 -9.87 -5.45 -31.33
N TYR A 23 -8.86 -4.82 -30.72
CA TYR A 23 -7.53 -5.40 -30.61
C TYR A 23 -7.52 -6.70 -29.79
N LEU A 24 -8.28 -6.75 -28.69
CA LEU A 24 -8.41 -7.96 -27.86
C LEU A 24 -9.18 -9.09 -28.56
N TYR A 25 -10.10 -8.75 -29.47
CA TYR A 25 -10.79 -9.70 -30.33
C TYR A 25 -10.07 -10.00 -31.66
N GLU A 26 -8.82 -9.55 -31.79
CA GLU A 26 -7.97 -9.77 -32.97
C GLU A 26 -8.50 -9.15 -34.28
N ASP A 27 -9.49 -8.25 -34.20
CA ASP A 27 -9.94 -7.44 -35.34
C ASP A 27 -9.04 -6.19 -35.49
N TYR A 28 -7.80 -6.45 -35.91
CA TYR A 28 -6.75 -5.42 -35.96
C TYR A 28 -7.02 -4.30 -36.96
N THR A 29 -7.82 -4.56 -37.99
CA THR A 29 -8.21 -3.55 -38.97
C THR A 29 -9.12 -2.52 -38.33
N LYS A 30 -10.19 -2.95 -37.64
CA LYS A 30 -11.07 -2.01 -36.92
C LYS A 30 -10.37 -1.34 -35.76
N ALA A 31 -9.49 -2.06 -35.06
CA ALA A 31 -8.66 -1.46 -34.01
C ALA A 31 -7.81 -0.30 -34.55
N ALA A 32 -7.17 -0.50 -35.71
CA ALA A 32 -6.39 0.53 -36.37
C ALA A 32 -7.26 1.73 -36.79
N GLU A 33 -8.46 1.51 -37.32
CA GLU A 33 -9.40 2.60 -37.67
C GLU A 33 -9.79 3.44 -36.45
N CYS A 34 -10.15 2.78 -35.34
CA CYS A 34 -10.48 3.46 -34.08
C CYS A 34 -9.30 4.29 -33.55
N PHE A 35 -8.10 3.70 -33.51
CA PHE A 35 -6.91 4.43 -33.05
C PHE A 35 -6.48 5.53 -34.03
N GLN A 36 -6.74 5.38 -35.32
CA GLN A 36 -6.46 6.40 -36.33
C GLN A 36 -7.33 7.63 -36.13
N VAL A 37 -8.59 7.45 -35.72
CA VAL A 37 -9.45 8.56 -35.33
C VAL A 37 -8.96 9.17 -34.00
N ALA A 38 -8.59 8.35 -33.02
CA ALA A 38 -8.13 8.83 -31.72
C ALA A 38 -6.86 9.69 -31.80
N VAL A 39 -5.92 9.37 -32.70
CA VAL A 39 -4.71 10.20 -32.90
C VAL A 39 -5.02 11.55 -33.54
N LEU A 40 -6.14 11.74 -34.24
CA LEU A 40 -6.53 13.05 -34.76
C LEU A 40 -6.90 14.02 -33.62
N SER A 41 -7.52 13.51 -32.55
CA SER A 41 -7.85 14.30 -31.36
C SER A 41 -6.62 14.60 -30.49
N LYS A 42 -5.68 13.65 -30.38
CA LYS A 42 -4.44 13.80 -29.60
C LYS A 42 -3.21 13.42 -30.44
N PRO A 43 -2.78 14.30 -31.36
CA PRO A 43 -1.72 13.97 -32.33
C PRO A 43 -0.32 13.82 -31.73
N ASN A 44 -0.10 14.26 -30.49
CA ASN A 44 1.19 14.15 -29.80
C ASN A 44 1.24 13.03 -28.75
N ASP A 45 0.20 12.19 -28.66
CA ASP A 45 0.14 11.09 -27.70
C ASP A 45 0.89 9.86 -28.23
N ALA A 46 2.11 9.65 -27.72
CA ALA A 46 2.97 8.54 -28.11
C ALA A 46 2.34 7.15 -27.83
N LEU A 47 1.48 7.01 -26.81
CA LEU A 47 0.83 5.74 -26.49
C LEU A 47 -0.19 5.37 -27.56
N LEU A 48 -0.98 6.35 -28.02
CA LEU A 48 -1.95 6.14 -29.09
C LEU A 48 -1.28 5.80 -30.41
N TRP A 49 -0.20 6.49 -30.76
CA TRP A 49 0.58 6.17 -31.95
C TRP A 49 1.20 4.77 -31.90
N ASN A 50 1.68 4.32 -30.73
CA ASN A 50 2.15 2.95 -30.56
C ASN A 50 1.01 1.91 -30.67
N LYS A 51 -0.18 2.19 -30.14
CA LYS A 51 -1.36 1.32 -30.26
C LYS A 51 -1.83 1.23 -31.72
N LEU A 52 -1.84 2.35 -32.44
CA LEU A 52 -2.13 2.40 -33.87
C LEU A 52 -1.11 1.57 -34.65
N GLY A 53 0.20 1.80 -34.44
CA GLY A 53 1.27 1.04 -35.07
C GLY A 53 1.14 -0.47 -34.82
N ALA A 54 0.89 -0.88 -33.58
CA ALA A 54 0.71 -2.30 -33.23
C ALA A 54 -0.50 -2.93 -33.92
N SER A 55 -1.61 -2.20 -33.99
CA SER A 55 -2.81 -2.67 -34.70
C SER A 55 -2.54 -2.82 -36.20
N ILE A 56 -1.84 -1.86 -36.80
CA ILE A 56 -1.46 -1.92 -38.22
C ILE A 56 -0.49 -3.09 -38.48
N ALA A 57 0.54 -3.27 -37.65
CA ALA A 57 1.52 -4.34 -37.79
C ALA A 57 0.87 -5.73 -37.68
N ASN A 58 -0.02 -5.93 -36.70
CA ASN A 58 -0.75 -7.20 -36.53
C ASN A 58 -1.75 -7.47 -37.66
N SER A 59 -2.24 -6.43 -38.35
CA SER A 59 -2.99 -6.60 -39.60
C SER A 59 -2.13 -6.95 -40.83
N GLY A 60 -0.82 -7.19 -40.64
CA GLY A 60 0.15 -7.55 -41.68
C GLY A 60 0.77 -6.36 -42.42
N ARG A 61 0.38 -5.13 -42.10
CA ARG A 61 0.79 -3.90 -42.82
C ARG A 61 2.02 -3.24 -42.19
N ASN A 62 3.11 -3.99 -42.03
CA ASN A 62 4.31 -3.52 -41.32
C ASN A 62 4.91 -2.21 -41.88
N GLU A 63 4.83 -1.98 -43.20
CA GLU A 63 5.32 -0.74 -43.84
C GLU A 63 4.60 0.51 -43.31
N GLN A 64 3.28 0.43 -43.12
CA GLN A 64 2.48 1.54 -42.58
C GLN A 64 2.70 1.70 -41.08
N ALA A 65 2.93 0.60 -40.35
CA ALA A 65 3.17 0.62 -38.92
C ALA A 65 4.45 1.38 -38.56
N VAL A 66 5.50 1.29 -39.40
CA VAL A 66 6.77 2.00 -39.23
C VAL A 66 6.55 3.52 -39.05
N ALA A 67 5.69 4.13 -39.88
CA ALA A 67 5.39 5.56 -39.78
C ALA A 67 4.73 5.91 -38.43
N ALA A 68 3.78 5.10 -37.97
CA ALA A 68 3.12 5.30 -36.68
C ALA A 68 4.10 5.18 -35.50
N TYR A 69 5.04 4.23 -35.55
CA TYR A 69 6.07 4.12 -34.51
C TYR A 69 7.06 5.27 -34.54
N TYR A 70 7.48 5.76 -35.72
CA TYR A 70 8.31 6.96 -35.79
C TYR A 70 7.60 8.17 -35.19
N HIS A 71 6.31 8.37 -35.46
CA HIS A 71 5.53 9.43 -34.80
C HIS A 71 5.53 9.29 -33.27
N ALA A 72 5.31 8.08 -32.74
CA ALA A 72 5.38 7.83 -31.30
C ALA A 72 6.76 8.20 -30.71
N LEU A 73 7.83 7.90 -31.45
CA LEU A 73 9.22 8.12 -31.03
C LEU A 73 9.69 9.56 -31.23
N THR A 74 9.08 10.31 -32.15
CA THR A 74 9.26 11.77 -32.26
C THR A 74 8.69 12.48 -31.03
N SER A 75 7.50 12.07 -30.57
CA SER A 75 6.89 12.63 -29.36
C SER A 75 7.57 12.14 -28.08
N SER A 76 8.04 10.88 -28.04
CA SER A 76 8.74 10.30 -26.89
C SER A 76 9.93 9.44 -27.33
N PRO A 77 11.14 10.02 -27.46
CA PRO A 77 12.33 9.28 -27.92
C PRO A 77 12.73 8.10 -27.03
N GLY A 78 12.43 8.19 -25.73
CA GLY A 78 12.68 7.16 -24.72
C GLY A 78 11.60 6.09 -24.62
N TYR A 79 10.61 6.07 -25.52
CA TYR A 79 9.52 5.10 -25.44
C TYR A 79 9.96 3.71 -25.94
N THR A 80 10.55 2.93 -25.03
CA THR A 80 11.16 1.62 -25.30
C THR A 80 10.22 0.65 -26.03
N ARG A 81 8.92 0.63 -25.67
CA ARG A 81 7.93 -0.27 -26.30
C ARG A 81 7.72 0.06 -27.78
N ALA A 82 7.61 1.33 -28.14
CA ALA A 82 7.50 1.74 -29.54
C ALA A 82 8.79 1.44 -30.32
N ARG A 83 9.96 1.60 -29.69
CA ARG A 83 11.26 1.25 -30.29
C ARG A 83 11.39 -0.24 -30.57
N TYR A 84 10.97 -1.08 -29.63
CA TYR A 84 10.95 -2.54 -29.79
C TYR A 84 9.99 -2.97 -30.92
N ASN A 85 8.77 -2.44 -30.92
CA ASN A 85 7.77 -2.76 -31.95
C ASN A 85 8.20 -2.32 -33.35
N LEU A 86 8.92 -1.19 -33.46
CA LEU A 86 9.56 -0.77 -34.69
C LEU A 86 10.62 -1.80 -35.15
N GLY A 87 11.45 -2.30 -34.24
CA GLY A 87 12.41 -3.37 -34.51
C GLY A 87 11.76 -4.66 -35.05
N ILE A 88 10.62 -5.08 -34.47
CA ILE A 88 9.84 -6.21 -35.00
C ILE A 88 9.31 -5.92 -36.41
N SER A 89 8.78 -4.71 -36.64
CA SER A 89 8.25 -4.34 -37.95
C SER A 89 9.34 -4.36 -39.01
N CYS A 90 10.54 -3.85 -38.71
CA CYS A 90 11.71 -3.96 -39.58
C CYS A 90 12.11 -5.42 -39.84
N LEU A 91 12.06 -6.28 -38.82
CA LEU A 91 12.35 -7.71 -38.98
C LEU A 91 11.36 -8.38 -39.95
N ASN A 92 10.06 -8.08 -39.82
CA ASN A 92 9.02 -8.58 -40.71
C ASN A 92 9.15 -8.06 -42.15
N LEU A 93 9.76 -6.89 -42.33
CA LEU A 93 10.08 -6.30 -43.64
C LEU A 93 11.41 -6.78 -44.22
N HIS A 94 12.08 -7.75 -43.57
CA HIS A 94 13.41 -8.23 -43.94
C HIS A 94 14.51 -7.15 -43.90
N ALA A 95 14.26 -6.03 -43.22
CA ALA A 95 15.18 -4.94 -42.97
C ALA A 95 16.02 -5.25 -41.71
N TYR A 96 16.84 -6.30 -41.80
CA TYR A 96 17.50 -6.91 -40.64
C TYR A 96 18.50 -5.97 -39.94
N GLU A 97 19.25 -5.17 -40.69
CA GLU A 97 20.20 -4.20 -40.11
C GLU A 97 19.48 -3.14 -39.28
N GLN A 98 18.39 -2.55 -39.81
CA GLN A 98 17.58 -1.58 -39.08
C GLN A 98 16.89 -2.22 -37.87
N ALA A 99 16.44 -3.47 -37.99
CA ALA A 99 15.86 -4.21 -36.88
C ALA A 99 16.86 -4.35 -35.73
N ILE A 100 18.12 -4.75 -36.04
CA ILE A 100 19.20 -4.89 -35.06
C ILE A 100 19.46 -3.55 -34.37
N GLU A 101 19.60 -2.45 -35.13
CA GLU A 101 19.84 -1.12 -34.57
C GLU A 101 18.75 -0.72 -33.57
N HIS A 102 17.47 -0.87 -33.95
CA HIS A 102 16.35 -0.52 -33.07
C HIS A 102 16.27 -1.41 -31.82
N LEU A 103 16.56 -2.71 -31.95
CA LEU A 103 16.57 -3.64 -30.81
C LEU A 103 17.72 -3.32 -29.84
N LEU A 104 18.92 -2.98 -30.33
CA LEU A 104 20.04 -2.55 -29.50
C LEU A 104 19.76 -1.22 -28.77
N ILE A 105 19.10 -0.27 -29.45
CA ILE A 105 18.65 0.98 -28.81
C ILE A 105 17.62 0.68 -27.71
N ALA A 106 16.66 -0.22 -27.96
CA ALA A 106 15.68 -0.61 -26.96
C ALA A 106 16.32 -1.25 -25.71
N LEU A 107 17.34 -2.10 -25.90
CA LEU A 107 18.13 -2.68 -24.79
C LEU A 107 18.85 -1.59 -23.99
N LYS A 108 19.53 -0.65 -24.68
CA LYS A 108 20.22 0.47 -24.02
C LYS A 108 19.25 1.39 -23.25
N GLN A 109 18.02 1.52 -23.73
CA GLN A 109 16.98 2.30 -23.04
C GLN A 109 16.47 1.58 -21.79
N GLN A 110 16.42 0.24 -21.78
CA GLN A 110 16.06 -0.53 -20.57
C GLN A 110 17.13 -0.45 -19.48
N THR A 111 18.42 -0.48 -19.83
CA THR A 111 19.51 -0.41 -18.85
C THR A 111 19.56 0.91 -18.09
N ASN A 112 18.90 1.95 -18.58
CA ASN A 112 18.87 3.30 -18.00
C ASN A 112 17.55 3.62 -17.25
N GLY A 113 16.65 2.64 -17.03
CA GLY A 113 15.34 2.82 -16.37
C GLY A 113 14.89 1.62 -15.53
N VAL A 114 13.66 1.67 -14.98
CA VAL A 114 13.05 0.55 -14.22
C VAL A 114 12.80 -0.62 -15.18
N SER A 115 13.56 -1.71 -15.05
CA SER A 115 13.51 -2.83 -15.98
C SER A 115 12.23 -3.65 -15.81
N ASN A 116 11.51 -3.88 -16.91
CA ASN A 116 10.50 -4.94 -16.99
C ASN A 116 11.18 -6.19 -17.58
N GLU A 117 11.48 -7.17 -16.74
CA GLU A 117 12.28 -8.35 -17.06
C GLU A 117 11.72 -9.15 -18.26
N ALA A 118 10.39 -9.26 -18.36
CA ALA A 118 9.72 -9.98 -19.46
C ALA A 118 9.94 -9.32 -20.83
N MET A 119 10.03 -7.99 -20.88
CA MET A 119 10.33 -7.28 -22.13
C MET A 119 11.79 -7.47 -22.55
N SER A 120 12.73 -7.54 -21.60
CA SER A 120 14.16 -7.75 -21.90
C SER A 120 14.39 -9.07 -22.65
N GLU A 121 13.80 -10.17 -22.17
CA GLU A 121 13.92 -11.48 -22.83
C GLU A 121 13.40 -11.46 -24.27
N SER A 122 12.24 -10.82 -24.50
CA SER A 122 11.63 -10.71 -25.83
C SER A 122 12.51 -9.92 -26.83
N ILE A 123 13.19 -8.87 -26.37
CA ILE A 123 14.10 -8.07 -27.19
C ILE A 123 15.35 -8.89 -27.55
N TRP A 124 15.95 -9.59 -26.59
CA TRP A 124 17.11 -10.46 -26.84
C TRP A 124 16.79 -11.60 -27.81
N HIS A 125 15.63 -12.24 -27.64
CA HIS A 125 15.17 -13.28 -28.56
C HIS A 125 15.01 -12.75 -29.98
N THR A 126 14.33 -11.62 -30.14
CA THR A 126 14.10 -10.98 -31.44
C THR A 126 15.42 -10.52 -32.07
N LEU A 127 16.36 -10.01 -31.27
CA LEU A 127 17.70 -9.62 -31.72
C LEU A 127 18.50 -10.83 -32.23
N SER A 128 18.40 -11.97 -31.55
CA SER A 128 19.03 -13.22 -31.98
C SER A 128 18.50 -13.66 -33.35
N ILE A 129 17.19 -13.57 -33.59
CA ILE A 129 16.59 -13.86 -34.90
C ILE A 129 17.10 -12.87 -35.95
N ALA A 130 17.08 -11.57 -35.66
CA ALA A 130 17.51 -10.54 -36.60
C ALA A 130 18.98 -10.70 -37.02
N VAL A 131 19.88 -10.92 -36.05
CA VAL A 131 21.31 -11.20 -36.30
C VAL A 131 21.50 -12.49 -37.10
N ALA A 132 20.73 -13.53 -36.79
CA ALA A 132 20.82 -14.78 -37.53
C ALA A 132 20.41 -14.65 -38.99
N ARG A 133 19.43 -13.79 -39.29
CA ARG A 133 18.95 -13.49 -40.65
C ARG A 133 19.82 -12.47 -41.39
N CYS A 134 20.60 -11.65 -40.67
CA CYS A 134 21.50 -10.65 -41.23
C CYS A 134 22.87 -11.24 -41.67
N GLU A 135 23.09 -12.55 -41.53
CA GLU A 135 24.35 -13.24 -41.88
C GLU A 135 25.61 -12.65 -41.21
N ARG A 136 25.43 -11.95 -40.08
CA ARG A 136 26.50 -11.40 -39.22
C ARG A 136 27.02 -12.48 -38.27
N GLU A 137 27.76 -13.41 -38.85
CA GLU A 137 28.31 -14.57 -38.15
C GLU A 137 29.25 -14.19 -36.99
N ASP A 138 29.89 -13.03 -37.09
CA ASP A 138 30.71 -12.41 -36.05
C ASP A 138 29.92 -12.05 -34.78
N LEU A 139 28.62 -11.73 -34.91
CA LEU A 139 27.77 -11.31 -33.78
C LEU A 139 26.91 -12.45 -33.21
N LYS A 140 26.78 -13.58 -33.93
CA LYS A 140 25.93 -14.71 -33.50
C LYS A 140 26.37 -15.28 -32.15
N HIS A 141 27.67 -15.47 -31.95
CA HIS A 141 28.19 -16.03 -30.71
C HIS A 141 27.88 -15.12 -29.51
N ASP A 142 28.11 -13.81 -29.67
CA ASP A 142 27.90 -12.83 -28.60
C ASP A 142 26.41 -12.70 -28.24
N VAL A 143 25.51 -12.60 -29.24
CA VAL A 143 24.08 -12.48 -28.97
C VAL A 143 23.52 -13.75 -28.32
N VAL A 144 23.95 -14.94 -28.75
CA VAL A 144 23.56 -16.21 -28.10
C VAL A 144 24.12 -16.29 -26.69
N TYR A 145 25.37 -15.87 -26.48
CA TYR A 145 26.00 -15.82 -25.17
C TYR A 145 25.25 -14.86 -24.23
N PHE A 146 24.94 -13.63 -24.65
CA PHE A 146 24.20 -12.66 -23.82
C PHE A 146 22.74 -13.06 -23.60
N THR A 147 22.08 -13.69 -24.58
CA THR A 147 20.74 -14.25 -24.41
C THR A 147 20.74 -15.37 -23.37
N ARG A 148 21.74 -16.27 -23.43
CA ARG A 148 21.94 -17.29 -22.42
C ARG A 148 22.27 -16.68 -21.08
N LEU A 149 23.23 -15.75 -21.00
CA LEU A 149 23.63 -15.09 -19.77
C LEU A 149 22.45 -14.38 -19.10
N ASN A 150 21.61 -13.66 -19.84
CA ASN A 150 20.39 -13.06 -19.31
C ASN A 150 19.39 -14.11 -18.83
N ARG A 151 19.24 -15.22 -19.55
CA ARG A 151 18.39 -16.34 -19.12
C ARG A 151 18.95 -17.02 -17.86
N THR A 152 20.26 -17.18 -17.75
CA THR A 152 20.93 -17.75 -16.57
C THR A 152 20.88 -16.77 -15.40
N MET A 153 20.98 -15.46 -15.63
CA MET A 153 20.80 -14.43 -14.59
C MET A 153 19.35 -14.35 -14.13
N ALA A 154 18.38 -14.51 -15.03
CA ALA A 154 16.95 -14.57 -14.70
C ALA A 154 16.55 -15.92 -14.05
N GLN A 155 17.23 -17.02 -14.38
CA GLN A 155 17.04 -18.30 -13.68
C GLN A 155 17.77 -18.33 -12.33
N ALA A 156 18.90 -17.63 -12.20
CA ALA A 156 19.58 -17.40 -10.93
C ALA A 156 18.85 -16.39 -10.04
N SER A 157 17.88 -15.62 -10.57
CA SER A 157 17.01 -14.71 -9.81
C SER A 157 15.71 -15.35 -9.31
N ALA A 158 15.41 -16.60 -9.70
CA ALA A 158 14.28 -17.33 -9.13
C ALA A 158 14.64 -17.80 -7.72
N LEU A 159 14.14 -17.08 -6.70
CA LEU A 159 14.33 -17.40 -5.28
C LEU A 159 13.98 -18.87 -5.01
N THR A 160 14.90 -19.59 -4.37
CA THR A 160 14.65 -20.96 -3.92
C THR A 160 13.61 -20.96 -2.79
N THR A 161 13.02 -22.12 -2.48
CA THR A 161 12.13 -22.27 -1.31
C THR A 161 12.80 -21.82 -0.01
N ALA A 162 14.10 -22.05 0.13
CA ALA A 162 14.89 -21.60 1.28
C ALA A 162 15.05 -20.07 1.31
N ASP A 163 15.33 -19.44 0.16
CA ASP A 163 15.46 -17.97 0.08
C ASP A 163 14.10 -17.29 0.34
N LYS A 164 13.00 -17.85 -0.18
CA LYS A 164 11.65 -17.37 0.12
C LYS A 164 11.35 -17.47 1.61
N HIS A 165 11.67 -18.59 2.23
CA HIS A 165 11.48 -18.80 3.67
C HIS A 165 12.27 -17.77 4.48
N ASP A 166 13.56 -17.56 4.18
CA ASP A 166 14.41 -16.57 4.86
C ASP A 166 13.85 -15.15 4.74
N LEU A 167 13.43 -14.72 3.54
CA LEU A 167 12.79 -13.43 3.34
C LEU A 167 11.51 -13.29 4.18
N ILE A 168 10.68 -14.33 4.24
CA ILE A 168 9.43 -14.29 5.02
C ILE A 168 9.73 -14.16 6.52
N VAL A 169 10.66 -14.95 7.06
CA VAL A 169 10.88 -15.06 8.52
C VAL A 169 11.92 -14.10 9.08
N ARG A 170 12.83 -13.54 8.26
CA ARG A 170 13.86 -12.62 8.75
C ARG A 170 13.26 -11.43 9.47
N ASN A 171 13.94 -10.98 10.52
CA ASN A 171 13.54 -9.86 11.39
C ASN A 171 12.18 -10.01 12.09
N LEU A 172 11.54 -11.19 12.03
CA LEU A 172 10.40 -11.50 12.89
C LEU A 172 10.88 -11.89 14.29
N GLN A 173 10.06 -11.57 15.29
CA GLN A 173 10.29 -11.99 16.67
C GLN A 173 9.81 -13.43 16.90
N GLU A 174 8.70 -13.82 16.27
CA GLU A 174 8.08 -15.12 16.48
C GLU A 174 7.32 -15.56 15.21
N VAL A 175 7.32 -16.88 14.96
CA VAL A 175 6.60 -17.53 13.86
C VAL A 175 5.84 -18.72 14.43
N LEU A 176 4.51 -18.72 14.30
CA LEU A 176 3.66 -19.87 14.62
C LEU A 176 3.27 -20.59 13.32
N GLY A 177 3.41 -21.93 13.31
CA GLY A 177 3.08 -22.75 12.14
C GLY A 177 4.19 -22.86 11.09
N ASN A 178 5.47 -22.73 11.49
CA ASN A 178 6.61 -22.77 10.56
C ASN A 178 6.68 -24.05 9.71
N ASP A 179 6.32 -25.21 10.27
CA ASP A 179 6.32 -26.48 9.52
C ASP A 179 5.32 -26.45 8.34
N ARG A 180 4.18 -25.78 8.53
CA ARG A 180 3.19 -25.60 7.46
C ARG A 180 3.65 -24.55 6.44
N LEU A 181 4.33 -23.50 6.90
CA LEU A 181 4.93 -22.49 6.01
C LEU A 181 5.87 -23.16 5.00
N GLN A 182 6.79 -24.02 5.47
CA GLN A 182 7.73 -24.72 4.60
C GLN A 182 7.01 -25.59 3.56
N LYS A 183 6.03 -26.40 3.98
CA LYS A 183 5.22 -27.24 3.07
C LYS A 183 4.50 -26.43 2.00
N ILE A 184 3.92 -25.29 2.35
CA ILE A 184 3.24 -24.44 1.36
C ILE A 184 4.25 -23.91 0.33
N LEU A 185 5.42 -23.45 0.77
CA LEU A 185 6.44 -22.89 -0.12
C LEU A 185 7.09 -23.92 -1.07
N GLU A 186 6.95 -25.22 -0.79
CA GLU A 186 7.33 -26.30 -1.71
C GLU A 186 6.32 -26.46 -2.86
N GLU A 187 5.06 -26.13 -2.64
CA GLU A 187 3.97 -26.37 -3.59
C GLU A 187 3.54 -25.11 -4.35
N ARG A 188 3.50 -23.95 -3.70
CA ARG A 188 2.99 -22.69 -4.26
C ARG A 188 3.41 -21.46 -3.45
N ASP A 189 3.07 -20.27 -3.95
CA ASP A 189 3.27 -19.02 -3.22
C ASP A 189 2.33 -18.91 -1.99
N LEU A 190 2.85 -18.31 -0.92
CA LEU A 190 2.12 -18.08 0.33
C LEU A 190 1.12 -16.92 0.16
N LYS A 191 -0.09 -17.07 0.71
CA LYS A 191 -1.06 -15.99 0.82
C LYS A 191 -1.05 -15.42 2.23
N VAL A 192 -0.70 -14.15 2.37
CA VAL A 192 -0.59 -13.48 3.68
C VAL A 192 -1.45 -12.22 3.70
N TYR A 193 -2.07 -11.91 4.84
CA TYR A 193 -2.63 -10.58 5.05
C TYR A 193 -2.03 -9.85 6.24
N TRP A 194 -2.12 -8.53 6.17
CA TRP A 194 -1.84 -7.61 7.25
C TRP A 194 -3.03 -6.67 7.42
N GLY A 195 -3.53 -6.57 8.65
CA GLY A 195 -4.64 -5.69 9.00
C GLY A 195 -4.15 -4.38 9.62
N THR A 196 -4.75 -3.26 9.19
CA THR A 196 -4.52 -1.94 9.81
C THR A 196 -5.84 -1.23 10.07
N ALA A 197 -6.04 -0.80 11.32
CA ALA A 197 -7.20 0.00 11.69
C ALA A 197 -7.01 1.45 11.22
N THR A 198 -8.00 2.01 10.51
CA THR A 198 -7.97 3.33 9.89
C THR A 198 -8.30 4.45 10.89
N THR A 199 -7.53 4.51 11.98
CA THR A 199 -7.77 5.39 13.13
C THR A 199 -6.93 6.68 13.07
N GLY A 200 -5.77 6.72 13.73
CA GLY A 200 -4.88 7.88 13.78
C GLY A 200 -4.18 8.16 12.45
N ARG A 201 -3.38 9.23 12.38
CA ARG A 201 -2.49 9.43 11.22
C ARG A 201 -1.30 8.46 11.31
N PRO A 202 -0.99 7.69 10.26
CA PRO A 202 0.24 6.91 10.17
C PRO A 202 1.47 7.77 10.40
N HIS A 203 2.48 7.19 11.05
CA HIS A 203 3.77 7.81 11.34
C HIS A 203 4.89 6.92 10.81
N ILE A 204 6.15 7.32 10.97
CA ILE A 204 7.32 6.57 10.49
C ILE A 204 7.41 5.12 11.02
N GLY A 205 6.68 4.78 12.08
CA GLY A 205 6.58 3.41 12.57
C GLY A 205 5.92 2.46 11.57
N TYR A 206 5.13 2.98 10.62
CA TYR A 206 4.55 2.19 9.53
C TYR A 206 5.61 1.66 8.56
N PHE A 207 6.82 2.23 8.50
CA PHE A 207 7.88 1.62 7.70
C PHE A 207 8.27 0.21 8.18
N VAL A 208 8.08 -0.12 9.46
CA VAL A 208 8.39 -1.45 10.02
C VAL A 208 7.52 -2.56 9.41
N PRO A 209 6.18 -2.48 9.44
CA PRO A 209 5.37 -3.47 8.73
C PRO A 209 5.52 -3.36 7.21
N MET A 210 5.77 -2.17 6.64
CA MET A 210 5.96 -2.02 5.20
C MET A 210 7.23 -2.71 4.69
N THR A 211 8.32 -2.73 5.45
CA THR A 211 9.54 -3.47 5.08
C THR A 211 9.31 -4.98 5.09
N LYS A 212 8.50 -5.51 6.01
CA LYS A 212 8.09 -6.92 5.96
C LYS A 212 7.13 -7.23 4.82
N ILE A 213 6.21 -6.33 4.48
CA ILE A 213 5.36 -6.48 3.29
C ILE A 213 6.22 -6.48 2.02
N ALA A 214 7.26 -5.65 1.95
CA ALA A 214 8.25 -5.68 0.88
C ALA A 214 8.93 -7.05 0.77
N ASP A 215 9.36 -7.62 1.91
CA ASP A 215 9.95 -8.96 1.94
C ASP A 215 8.98 -10.03 1.42
N PHE A 216 7.70 -9.97 1.80
CA PHE A 216 6.68 -10.91 1.31
C PHE A 216 6.48 -10.80 -0.19
N LEU A 217 6.39 -9.57 -0.72
CA LEU A 217 6.24 -9.33 -2.15
C LEU A 217 7.48 -9.79 -2.92
N HIS A 218 8.69 -9.55 -2.41
CA HIS A 218 9.92 -10.07 -3.00
C HIS A 218 10.00 -11.60 -2.95
N ALA A 219 9.52 -12.25 -1.88
CA ALA A 219 9.40 -13.70 -1.79
C ALA A 219 8.34 -14.29 -2.75
N GLY A 220 7.58 -13.44 -3.44
CA GLY A 220 6.53 -13.83 -4.38
C GLY A 220 5.17 -14.08 -3.73
N CYS A 221 4.98 -13.76 -2.45
CA CYS A 221 3.72 -13.96 -1.76
C CYS A 221 2.58 -13.12 -2.38
N GLU A 222 1.36 -13.64 -2.30
CA GLU A 222 0.15 -12.83 -2.49
C GLU A 222 -0.15 -12.09 -1.19
N VAL A 223 -0.09 -10.75 -1.21
CA VAL A 223 -0.25 -9.93 -0.01
C VAL A 223 -1.58 -9.20 -0.05
N THR A 224 -2.40 -9.38 0.98
CA THR A 224 -3.62 -8.60 1.20
C THR A 224 -3.41 -7.60 2.32
N ILE A 225 -3.70 -6.32 2.08
CA ILE A 225 -3.79 -5.32 3.14
C ILE A 225 -5.27 -5.07 3.41
N LEU A 226 -5.69 -5.40 4.63
CA LEU A 226 -7.04 -5.16 5.13
C LEU A 226 -7.09 -3.79 5.82
N PHE A 227 -7.84 -2.87 5.23
CA PHE A 227 -8.23 -1.63 5.89
C PHE A 227 -9.42 -1.94 6.81
N ALA A 228 -9.10 -2.14 8.08
CA ALA A 228 -10.05 -2.58 9.10
C ALA A 228 -10.88 -1.38 9.62
N ASP A 229 -11.72 -0.83 8.74
CA ASP A 229 -12.59 0.31 8.98
C ASP A 229 -13.70 0.01 10.00
N LEU A 230 -14.35 -1.16 9.91
CA LEU A 230 -15.29 -1.63 10.94
C LEU A 230 -14.59 -1.79 12.30
N HIS A 231 -13.38 -2.35 12.33
CA HIS A 231 -12.60 -2.48 13.57
C HIS A 231 -12.22 -1.12 14.16
N ALA A 232 -11.91 -0.12 13.32
CA ALA A 232 -11.64 1.24 13.75
C ALA A 232 -12.86 1.91 14.40
N TYR A 233 -14.08 1.54 13.99
CA TYR A 233 -15.31 1.93 14.68
C TYR A 233 -15.46 1.20 16.03
N LEU A 234 -15.30 -0.13 16.03
CA LEU A 234 -15.53 -0.98 17.19
C LEU A 234 -14.55 -0.75 18.34
N ASP A 235 -13.32 -0.32 18.05
CA ASP A 235 -12.31 0.06 19.04
C ASP A 235 -12.63 1.44 19.66
N ASN A 236 -13.69 1.45 20.48
CA ASN A 236 -14.12 2.58 21.30
C ASN A 236 -14.41 3.87 20.51
N MET A 237 -15.05 3.75 19.34
CA MET A 237 -15.48 4.86 18.49
C MET A 237 -14.36 5.88 18.19
N LYS A 238 -13.14 5.40 17.96
CA LYS A 238 -11.99 6.26 17.61
C LYS A 238 -12.21 7.11 16.35
N ALA A 239 -13.17 6.73 15.51
CA ALA A 239 -13.60 7.49 14.34
C ALA A 239 -15.12 7.33 14.12
N PRO A 240 -15.88 8.43 13.91
CA PRO A 240 -17.27 8.36 13.45
C PRO A 240 -17.38 7.69 12.07
N TRP A 241 -18.54 7.10 11.76
CA TRP A 241 -18.81 6.40 10.50
C TRP A 241 -18.49 7.22 9.25
N GLU A 242 -18.90 8.50 9.22
CA GLU A 242 -18.63 9.40 8.10
C GLU A 242 -17.12 9.65 7.92
N LEU A 243 -16.38 9.71 9.03
CA LEU A 243 -14.94 9.97 9.01
C LEU A 243 -14.12 8.74 8.61
N LEU A 244 -14.62 7.53 8.88
CA LEU A 244 -13.95 6.27 8.57
C LEU A 244 -13.74 6.08 7.07
N ALA A 245 -14.72 6.47 6.25
CA ALA A 245 -14.58 6.40 4.79
C ALA A 245 -13.42 7.28 4.30
N HIS A 246 -13.35 8.53 4.78
CA HIS A 246 -12.27 9.46 4.43
C HIS A 246 -10.89 8.98 4.93
N ARG A 247 -10.81 8.46 6.16
CA ARG A 247 -9.57 7.90 6.71
C ARG A 247 -9.12 6.68 5.95
N THR A 248 -10.04 5.80 5.55
CA THR A 248 -9.71 4.61 4.77
C THR A 248 -9.10 4.97 3.42
N VAL A 249 -9.69 5.94 2.71
CA VAL A 249 -9.11 6.47 1.47
C VAL A 249 -7.73 7.07 1.71
N TYR A 250 -7.55 7.85 2.78
CA TYR A 250 -6.23 8.41 3.13
C TYR A 250 -5.19 7.32 3.41
N TYR A 251 -5.53 6.30 4.22
CA TYR A 251 -4.65 5.16 4.51
C TYR A 251 -4.25 4.40 3.24
N GLU A 252 -5.19 4.22 2.32
CA GLU A 252 -4.95 3.56 1.03
C GLU A 252 -3.88 4.30 0.21
N HIS A 253 -3.97 5.63 0.15
CA HIS A 253 -3.00 6.46 -0.56
C HIS A 253 -1.65 6.48 0.16
N VAL A 254 -1.64 6.65 1.49
CA VAL A 254 -0.41 6.67 2.29
C VAL A 254 0.37 5.37 2.16
N ILE A 255 -0.31 4.22 2.23
CA ILE A 255 0.35 2.92 2.10
C ILE A 255 0.88 2.70 0.68
N LYS A 256 0.14 3.11 -0.36
CA LYS A 256 0.67 3.11 -1.74
C LYS A 256 1.93 3.96 -1.87
N SER A 257 1.95 5.18 -1.31
CA SER A 257 3.12 6.06 -1.36
C SER A 257 4.29 5.50 -0.54
N LEU A 258 4.04 4.89 0.62
CA LEU A 258 5.06 4.18 1.40
C LEU A 258 5.69 3.06 0.58
N LEU A 259 4.88 2.18 -0.03
CA LEU A 259 5.38 1.05 -0.81
C LEU A 259 6.12 1.49 -2.07
N LYS A 260 5.69 2.58 -2.73
CA LYS A 260 6.43 3.20 -3.83
C LYS A 260 7.79 3.75 -3.38
N SER A 261 7.85 4.39 -2.21
CA SER A 261 9.10 4.96 -1.67
C SER A 261 10.17 3.91 -1.40
N ILE A 262 9.77 2.66 -1.13
CA ILE A 262 10.67 1.53 -0.87
C ILE A 262 10.92 0.66 -2.11
N ASP A 263 10.40 1.06 -3.28
CA ASP A 263 10.67 0.45 -4.58
C ASP A 263 10.32 -1.05 -4.61
N VAL A 264 9.03 -1.35 -4.38
CA VAL A 264 8.46 -2.71 -4.31
C VAL A 264 7.41 -2.91 -5.40
N PRO A 265 7.44 -4.06 -6.12
CA PRO A 265 6.42 -4.38 -7.12
C PRO A 265 5.05 -4.60 -6.44
N LEU A 266 4.02 -3.97 -6.98
CA LEU A 266 2.66 -3.98 -6.40
C LEU A 266 1.73 -5.02 -7.06
N ASP A 267 2.23 -5.82 -8.00
CA ASP A 267 1.39 -6.68 -8.85
C ASP A 267 0.62 -7.76 -8.05
N LYS A 268 1.22 -8.25 -6.97
CA LYS A 268 0.61 -9.25 -6.06
C LYS A 268 0.00 -8.63 -4.79
N LEU A 269 -0.11 -7.31 -4.72
CA LEU A 269 -0.69 -6.59 -3.59
C LEU A 269 -2.18 -6.32 -3.83
N LYS A 270 -3.00 -6.71 -2.85
CA LYS A 270 -4.46 -6.54 -2.89
C LYS A 270 -4.91 -5.70 -1.71
N PHE A 271 -5.80 -4.76 -1.97
CA PHE A 271 -6.39 -3.89 -0.97
C PHE A 271 -7.85 -4.26 -0.77
N VAL A 272 -8.25 -4.46 0.49
CA VAL A 272 -9.61 -4.86 0.86
C VAL A 272 -10.06 -3.99 2.03
N ARG A 273 -11.31 -3.52 2.03
CA ARG A 273 -11.90 -2.83 3.18
C ARG A 273 -12.72 -3.84 3.99
N GLY A 274 -12.68 -3.73 5.33
CA GLY A 274 -13.43 -4.64 6.19
C GLY A 274 -14.92 -4.64 5.88
N THR A 275 -15.50 -3.45 5.70
CA THR A 275 -16.92 -3.29 5.34
C THR A 275 -17.32 -3.92 4.00
N ASP A 276 -16.38 -4.28 3.11
CA ASP A 276 -16.70 -4.93 1.83
C ASP A 276 -17.30 -6.33 2.04
N TYR A 277 -16.98 -7.03 3.14
CA TYR A 277 -17.47 -8.39 3.40
C TYR A 277 -17.92 -8.66 4.84
N GLN A 278 -17.44 -7.90 5.84
CA GLN A 278 -17.72 -8.17 7.26
C GLN A 278 -19.20 -7.95 7.65
N LEU A 279 -19.98 -7.34 6.78
CA LEU A 279 -21.43 -7.15 6.94
C LEU A 279 -22.25 -8.13 6.09
N SER A 280 -21.59 -9.04 5.36
CA SER A 280 -22.27 -10.09 4.59
C SER A 280 -23.02 -11.06 5.51
N ARG A 281 -24.03 -11.72 4.95
CA ARG A 281 -24.85 -12.70 5.66
C ARG A 281 -24.01 -13.86 6.18
N GLU A 282 -23.11 -14.38 5.34
CA GLU A 282 -22.26 -15.51 5.64
C GLU A 282 -21.32 -15.18 6.82
N TYR A 283 -20.63 -14.03 6.72
CA TYR A 283 -19.72 -13.57 7.78
C TYR A 283 -20.45 -13.35 9.10
N THR A 284 -21.61 -12.70 9.06
CA THR A 284 -22.43 -12.44 10.25
C THR A 284 -22.91 -13.73 10.92
N LEU A 285 -23.27 -14.75 10.14
CA LEU A 285 -23.64 -16.06 10.68
C LEU A 285 -22.46 -16.75 11.39
N ASP A 286 -21.25 -16.64 10.85
CA ASP A 286 -20.06 -17.16 11.51
C ASP A 286 -19.66 -16.38 12.75
N VAL A 287 -19.90 -15.05 12.79
CA VAL A 287 -19.78 -14.26 14.04
C VAL A 287 -20.71 -14.82 15.11
N TYR A 288 -21.97 -15.12 14.78
CA TYR A 288 -22.89 -15.73 15.75
C TYR A 288 -22.46 -17.13 16.18
N ARG A 289 -22.00 -17.98 15.25
CA ARG A 289 -21.45 -19.31 15.59
C ARG A 289 -20.27 -19.20 16.53
N LEU A 290 -19.32 -18.31 16.23
CA LEU A 290 -18.15 -18.08 17.08
C LEU A 290 -18.55 -17.55 18.47
N SER A 291 -19.54 -16.63 18.53
CA SER A 291 -20.07 -16.13 19.81
C SER A 291 -20.75 -17.19 20.67
N SER A 292 -21.21 -18.30 20.07
CA SER A 292 -21.84 -19.41 20.79
C SER A 292 -20.84 -20.36 21.46
N VAL A 293 -19.57 -20.32 21.06
CA VAL A 293 -18.50 -21.21 21.58
C VAL A 293 -17.42 -20.45 22.35
N VAL A 294 -17.20 -19.18 22.03
CA VAL A 294 -16.21 -18.33 22.71
C VAL A 294 -16.79 -17.78 24.01
N THR A 295 -16.08 -17.99 25.12
CA THR A 295 -16.45 -17.38 26.40
C THR A 295 -16.08 -15.90 26.46
N GLU A 296 -16.84 -15.12 27.22
CA GLU A 296 -16.53 -13.70 27.51
C GLU A 296 -15.09 -13.54 28.03
N HIS A 297 -14.66 -14.43 28.92
CA HIS A 297 -13.32 -14.42 29.50
C HIS A 297 -12.24 -14.55 28.40
N ASN A 298 -12.40 -15.51 27.48
CA ASN A 298 -11.42 -15.74 26.42
C ASN A 298 -11.39 -14.57 25.43
N ALA A 299 -12.55 -14.04 25.03
CA ALA A 299 -12.62 -12.85 24.17
C ALA A 299 -11.92 -11.64 24.81
N LYS A 300 -12.22 -11.36 26.08
CA LYS A 300 -11.58 -10.26 26.83
C LYS A 300 -10.07 -10.44 26.96
N LYS A 301 -9.62 -11.67 27.26
CA LYS A 301 -8.19 -12.01 27.37
C LYS A 301 -7.47 -11.83 26.03
N ALA A 302 -8.09 -12.24 24.92
CA ALA A 302 -7.51 -12.13 23.59
C ALA A 302 -7.29 -10.67 23.17
N GLY A 303 -8.27 -9.79 23.44
CA GLY A 303 -8.21 -8.37 23.08
C GLY A 303 -7.39 -7.46 24.02
N ALA A 304 -6.83 -7.98 25.12
CA ALA A 304 -6.32 -7.16 26.23
C ALA A 304 -5.18 -6.19 25.86
N GLU A 305 -4.35 -6.52 24.87
CA GLU A 305 -3.20 -5.70 24.45
C GLU A 305 -3.48 -4.84 23.20
N VAL A 306 -4.62 -5.08 22.54
CA VAL A 306 -4.97 -4.46 21.25
C VAL A 306 -6.14 -3.50 21.41
N VAL A 307 -7.21 -3.93 22.08
CA VAL A 307 -8.41 -3.12 22.33
C VAL A 307 -8.13 -2.15 23.47
N LYS A 308 -8.61 -0.91 23.30
CA LYS A 308 -8.46 0.12 24.34
C LYS A 308 -9.12 -0.32 25.65
N GLN A 309 -8.33 -0.35 26.72
CA GLN A 309 -8.85 -0.62 28.06
C GLN A 309 -9.53 0.65 28.62
N VAL A 310 -10.79 0.50 29.01
CA VAL A 310 -11.64 1.57 29.59
C VAL A 310 -12.29 1.05 30.87
N GLU A 311 -12.69 1.96 31.76
CA GLU A 311 -13.29 1.62 33.06
C GLU A 311 -14.57 0.78 32.92
N SER A 312 -15.37 1.09 31.89
CA SER A 312 -16.58 0.34 31.53
C SER A 312 -16.44 -0.24 30.11
N PRO A 313 -15.89 -1.46 29.96
CA PRO A 313 -15.66 -2.07 28.65
C PRO A 313 -16.95 -2.25 27.85
N LEU A 314 -16.91 -1.85 26.58
CA LEU A 314 -18.03 -2.02 25.65
C LEU A 314 -18.05 -3.44 25.07
N LEU A 315 -19.25 -3.91 24.69
CA LEU A 315 -19.43 -5.21 24.00
C LEU A 315 -18.62 -5.31 22.71
N SER A 316 -18.42 -4.18 22.00
CA SER A 316 -17.62 -4.12 20.77
C SER A 316 -16.19 -4.64 20.96
N GLY A 317 -15.59 -4.42 22.13
CA GLY A 317 -14.26 -4.92 22.46
C GLY A 317 -14.19 -6.44 22.58
N LEU A 318 -15.29 -7.10 22.92
CA LEU A 318 -15.38 -8.56 23.01
C LEU A 318 -15.58 -9.21 21.64
N LEU A 319 -16.21 -8.51 20.70
CA LEU A 319 -16.39 -8.99 19.33
C LEU A 319 -15.07 -8.93 18.53
N TYR A 320 -14.22 -7.95 18.84
CA TYR A 320 -13.02 -7.63 18.06
C TYR A 320 -12.12 -8.85 17.74
N PRO A 321 -11.69 -9.70 18.70
CA PRO A 321 -10.81 -10.82 18.38
C PRO A 321 -11.47 -11.87 17.49
N GLY A 322 -12.80 -12.03 17.61
CA GLY A 322 -13.57 -12.94 16.79
C GLY A 322 -13.66 -12.49 15.33
N LEU A 323 -13.87 -11.19 15.11
CA LEU A 323 -13.86 -10.62 13.76
C LEU A 323 -12.48 -10.78 13.11
N GLN A 324 -11.42 -10.41 13.84
CA GLN A 324 -10.06 -10.54 13.32
C GLN A 324 -9.69 -11.99 12.98
N ALA A 325 -10.16 -12.98 13.76
CA ALA A 325 -9.96 -14.40 13.44
C ALA A 325 -10.71 -14.82 12.17
N LEU A 326 -11.96 -14.40 12.00
CA LEU A 326 -12.75 -14.72 10.81
C LEU A 326 -12.18 -14.08 9.53
N ASP A 327 -11.50 -12.94 9.64
CA ASP A 327 -10.83 -12.31 8.50
C ASP A 327 -9.83 -13.26 7.82
N GLU A 328 -9.15 -14.15 8.56
CA GLU A 328 -8.24 -15.15 8.00
C GLU A 328 -8.92 -16.09 6.99
N GLU A 329 -10.15 -16.50 7.30
CA GLU A 329 -10.94 -17.39 6.44
C GLU A 329 -11.51 -16.63 5.25
N TYR A 330 -12.13 -15.47 5.49
CA TYR A 330 -12.84 -14.73 4.46
C TYR A 330 -11.89 -14.06 3.45
N LEU A 331 -10.68 -13.71 3.86
CA LEU A 331 -9.61 -13.27 2.96
C LEU A 331 -8.89 -14.44 2.26
N LYS A 332 -9.22 -15.69 2.62
CA LYS A 332 -8.68 -16.93 2.03
C LYS A 332 -7.15 -16.98 2.05
N VAL A 333 -6.58 -16.65 3.21
CA VAL A 333 -5.14 -16.61 3.43
C VAL A 333 -4.61 -17.86 4.13
N ASP A 334 -3.30 -18.08 3.96
CA ASP A 334 -2.52 -19.08 4.68
C ASP A 334 -1.91 -18.53 5.97
N ALA A 335 -1.64 -17.22 5.99
CA ALA A 335 -0.94 -16.56 7.08
C ALA A 335 -1.50 -15.17 7.42
N GLN A 336 -1.41 -14.78 8.69
CA GLN A 336 -1.58 -13.42 9.17
C GLN A 336 -0.24 -12.85 9.64
N PHE A 337 0.04 -11.61 9.25
CA PHE A 337 1.18 -10.84 9.73
C PHE A 337 0.71 -9.70 10.63
N GLY A 338 1.43 -9.47 11.74
CA GLY A 338 1.21 -8.33 12.63
C GLY A 338 2.30 -8.18 13.68
N GLY A 339 2.11 -7.26 14.62
CA GLY A 339 3.02 -7.08 15.75
C GLY A 339 2.87 -8.19 16.79
N VAL A 340 3.91 -8.40 17.61
CA VAL A 340 3.82 -9.34 18.74
C VAL A 340 2.75 -8.94 19.77
N ASP A 341 2.30 -7.68 19.78
CA ASP A 341 1.14 -7.24 20.57
C ASP A 341 -0.19 -7.87 20.11
N GLN A 342 -0.24 -8.47 18.91
CA GLN A 342 -1.38 -9.23 18.41
C GLN A 342 -1.35 -10.72 18.77
N ARG A 343 -0.28 -11.20 19.43
CA ARG A 343 -0.06 -12.63 19.70
C ARG A 343 -1.26 -13.32 20.36
N LYS A 344 -1.92 -12.64 21.30
CA LYS A 344 -3.10 -13.20 22.00
C LYS A 344 -4.30 -13.39 21.07
N ILE A 345 -4.49 -12.51 20.09
CA ILE A 345 -5.54 -12.65 19.07
C ILE A 345 -5.17 -13.78 18.09
N PHE A 346 -3.91 -13.87 17.69
CA PHE A 346 -3.41 -14.94 16.83
C PHE A 346 -3.62 -16.33 17.46
N THR A 347 -3.23 -16.51 18.72
CA THR A 347 -3.48 -17.78 19.42
C THR A 347 -4.97 -18.05 19.61
N PHE A 348 -5.77 -17.00 19.81
CA PHE A 348 -7.23 -17.12 19.87
C PHE A 348 -7.82 -17.62 18.54
N ALA A 349 -7.33 -17.13 17.40
CA ALA A 349 -7.75 -17.63 16.08
C ALA A 349 -7.36 -19.11 15.88
N GLU A 350 -6.13 -19.50 16.24
CA GLU A 350 -5.68 -20.89 16.16
C GLU A 350 -6.51 -21.87 17.01
N GLU A 351 -6.99 -21.42 18.16
CA GLU A 351 -7.82 -22.22 19.06
C GLU A 351 -9.26 -22.33 18.57
N ASN A 352 -9.84 -21.25 18.03
CA ASN A 352 -11.28 -21.15 17.81
C ASN A 352 -11.73 -21.39 16.35
N LEU A 353 -10.93 -21.06 15.34
CA LEU A 353 -11.30 -21.32 13.93
C LEU A 353 -11.62 -22.80 13.64
N PRO A 354 -10.90 -23.79 14.21
CA PRO A 354 -11.24 -25.21 14.01
C PRO A 354 -12.63 -25.60 14.52
N SER A 355 -13.17 -24.89 15.53
CA SER A 355 -14.51 -25.17 16.05
C SER A 355 -15.63 -24.82 15.05
N LEU A 356 -15.33 -23.95 14.07
CA LEU A 356 -16.21 -23.63 12.94
C LEU A 356 -15.91 -24.51 11.71
N GLY A 357 -14.94 -25.42 11.79
CA GLY A 357 -14.48 -26.25 10.67
C GLY A 357 -13.45 -25.58 9.76
N TYR A 358 -12.91 -24.43 10.16
CA TYR A 358 -11.89 -23.71 9.39
C TYR A 358 -10.47 -24.10 9.79
N ALA A 359 -9.53 -23.99 8.85
CA ALA A 359 -8.14 -24.31 9.11
C ALA A 359 -7.50 -23.27 10.07
N LYS A 360 -6.51 -23.70 10.87
CA LYS A 360 -5.61 -22.75 11.55
C LYS A 360 -4.78 -21.98 10.51
N ARG A 361 -4.25 -20.80 10.81
CA ARG A 361 -3.31 -20.08 9.92
C ARG A 361 -1.93 -19.99 10.55
N ILE A 362 -0.95 -19.64 9.71
CA ILE A 362 0.41 -19.30 10.12
C ILE A 362 0.38 -17.87 10.68
N HIS A 363 1.08 -17.61 11.78
CA HIS A 363 1.16 -16.27 12.35
C HIS A 363 2.60 -15.76 12.36
N LEU A 364 2.81 -14.59 11.74
CA LEU A 364 4.10 -13.94 11.58
C LEU A 364 4.13 -12.67 12.43
N MET A 365 5.01 -12.60 13.42
CA MET A 365 5.01 -11.51 14.41
C MET A 365 6.29 -10.67 14.35
N ASN A 366 6.16 -9.39 14.01
CA ASN A 366 7.28 -8.45 14.10
C ASN A 366 7.52 -7.97 15.54
N PRO A 367 8.77 -7.66 15.90
CA PRO A 367 9.07 -7.08 17.21
C PRO A 367 8.44 -5.69 17.37
N MET A 368 8.20 -5.31 18.63
CA MET A 368 7.83 -3.94 18.96
C MET A 368 9.05 -3.03 18.81
N VAL A 369 8.98 -2.09 17.87
CA VAL A 369 10.04 -1.09 17.68
C VAL A 369 9.77 0.10 18.61
N PRO A 370 10.71 0.45 19.52
CA PRO A 370 10.58 1.62 20.37
C PRO A 370 10.41 2.89 19.55
N GLY A 371 9.60 3.80 20.06
CA GLY A 371 9.49 5.14 19.51
C GLY A 371 10.69 6.01 19.81
N LEU A 372 10.68 7.21 19.24
CA LEU A 372 11.79 8.15 19.30
C LEU A 372 12.13 8.60 20.73
N ASN A 373 11.19 8.49 21.67
CA ASN A 373 11.39 8.85 23.07
C ASN A 373 11.71 7.63 23.97
N GLY A 374 11.87 6.43 23.41
CA GLY A 374 12.10 5.18 24.15
C GLY A 374 10.83 4.37 24.44
N ASP A 375 9.65 4.99 24.40
CA ASP A 375 8.35 4.34 24.57
C ASP A 375 7.65 4.02 23.24
N LYS A 376 6.54 3.26 23.26
CA LYS A 376 5.74 2.93 22.05
C LYS A 376 5.32 4.20 21.29
N MET A 377 5.59 4.28 19.98
CA MET A 377 5.10 5.40 19.15
C MET A 377 3.58 5.45 19.17
N SER A 378 3.01 6.58 19.59
CA SER A 378 1.55 6.75 19.67
C SER A 378 1.08 7.85 18.74
N SER A 379 0.01 7.56 17.99
CA SER A 379 -0.66 8.56 17.18
C SER A 379 -1.30 9.70 17.99
N SER A 380 -1.49 9.49 19.30
CA SER A 380 -2.14 10.42 20.21
C SER A 380 -1.20 11.41 20.90
N VAL A 381 0.12 11.25 20.76
CA VAL A 381 1.12 12.15 21.39
C VAL A 381 2.00 12.75 20.29
N GLU A 382 1.78 14.03 19.97
CA GLU A 382 2.37 14.71 18.81
C GLU A 382 3.91 14.73 18.82
N ASP A 383 4.53 14.98 19.98
CA ASP A 383 5.98 15.01 20.16
C ASP A 383 6.62 13.61 20.27
N SER A 384 5.82 12.53 20.29
CA SER A 384 6.33 11.14 20.36
C SER A 384 6.56 10.49 18.99
N LYS A 385 6.13 11.15 17.91
CA LYS A 385 6.11 10.59 16.56
C LYS A 385 6.54 11.60 15.49
N ILE A 386 7.14 11.08 14.43
CA ILE A 386 7.34 11.81 13.17
C ILE A 386 6.21 11.39 12.23
N ASP A 387 5.42 12.37 11.80
CA ASP A 387 4.37 12.17 10.80
C ASP A 387 5.03 11.96 9.43
N LEU A 388 4.40 11.17 8.56
CA LEU A 388 4.95 10.90 7.23
C LEU A 388 5.01 12.16 6.35
N LEU A 389 4.22 13.19 6.69
CA LEU A 389 4.16 14.45 5.98
C LEU A 389 4.90 15.60 6.70
N ASP A 390 5.65 15.30 7.77
CA ASP A 390 6.47 16.31 8.46
C ASP A 390 7.53 16.90 7.50
N THR A 391 7.72 18.22 7.56
CA THR A 391 8.77 18.91 6.80
C THR A 391 10.17 18.51 7.30
N PRO A 392 11.23 18.68 6.49
CA PRO A 392 12.60 18.36 6.92
C PRO A 392 13.00 19.01 8.25
N ASP A 393 12.55 20.24 8.49
CA ASP A 393 12.82 20.96 9.74
C ASP A 393 12.07 20.35 10.94
N GLN A 394 10.81 19.92 10.76
CA GLN A 394 10.05 19.24 11.79
C GLN A 394 10.67 17.89 12.15
N VAL A 395 11.06 17.11 11.14
CA VAL A 395 11.78 15.83 11.29
C VAL A 395 13.06 16.05 12.09
N LYS A 396 13.89 17.02 11.69
CA LYS A 396 15.15 17.35 12.37
C LYS A 396 14.93 17.76 13.83
N LYS A 397 13.92 18.59 14.11
CA LYS A 397 13.58 19.04 15.47
C LYS A 397 13.16 17.86 16.35
N LYS A 398 12.33 16.95 15.83
CA LYS A 398 11.86 15.76 16.55
C LYS A 398 13.00 14.76 16.80
N LEU A 399 13.83 14.47 15.80
CA LEU A 399 15.01 13.62 15.96
C LEU A 399 16.04 14.19 16.96
N LYS A 400 16.20 15.51 17.01
CA LYS A 400 17.09 16.15 17.99
C LYS A 400 16.64 15.86 19.43
N LYS A 401 15.32 15.91 19.69
CA LYS A 401 14.71 15.62 21.00
C LYS A 401 14.67 14.12 21.35
N ALA A 402 14.79 13.24 20.36
CA ALA A 402 14.72 11.79 20.56
C ALA A 402 15.71 11.31 21.62
N PHE A 403 15.31 10.33 22.43
CA PHE A 403 16.19 9.70 23.41
C PHE A 403 17.24 8.85 22.69
N CYS A 404 18.53 9.14 22.94
CA CYS A 404 19.66 8.42 22.35
C CYS A 404 20.90 8.69 23.22
N GLU A 405 21.06 7.91 24.27
CA GLU A 405 22.17 8.00 25.22
C GLU A 405 23.43 7.33 24.64
N PRO A 406 24.65 7.89 24.85
CA PRO A 406 25.90 7.23 24.44
C PRO A 406 26.01 5.81 25.02
N LYS A 407 26.58 4.86 24.26
CA LYS A 407 26.70 3.43 24.58
C LYS A 407 25.39 2.65 24.76
N ASN A 408 24.25 3.32 24.84
CA ASN A 408 22.99 2.66 25.12
C ASN A 408 22.40 2.01 23.85
N ILE A 409 22.65 0.71 23.71
CA ILE A 409 22.10 -0.13 22.64
C ILE A 409 20.72 -0.72 23.00
N THR A 410 20.25 -0.56 24.24
CA THR A 410 18.98 -1.12 24.71
C THR A 410 17.91 -0.03 24.73
N ASN A 411 16.69 -0.32 24.27
CA ASN A 411 15.59 0.67 24.21
C ASN A 411 15.94 1.96 23.43
N ASN A 412 16.85 1.87 22.47
CA ASN A 412 17.25 2.98 21.62
C ASN A 412 16.41 3.00 20.34
N GLY A 413 15.41 3.90 20.29
CA GLY A 413 14.50 4.00 19.14
C GLY A 413 15.18 4.37 17.82
N ILE A 414 16.32 5.06 17.86
CA ILE A 414 17.08 5.43 16.66
C ILE A 414 17.79 4.20 16.09
N LEU A 415 18.48 3.43 16.93
CA LEU A 415 19.11 2.16 16.51
C LEU A 415 18.06 1.14 16.06
N ALA A 416 16.94 1.04 16.76
CA ALA A 416 15.86 0.13 16.39
C ALA A 416 15.24 0.48 15.03
N PHE A 417 15.10 1.78 14.70
CA PHE A 417 14.69 2.24 13.38
C PHE A 417 15.74 1.91 12.32
N CYS A 418 17.03 2.07 12.61
CA CYS A 418 18.09 1.64 11.71
C CYS A 418 17.97 0.14 11.40
N LYS A 419 17.86 -0.71 12.44
CA LYS A 419 17.75 -2.17 12.31
C LYS A 419 16.55 -2.61 11.49
N SER A 420 15.38 -2.02 11.75
CA SER A 420 14.10 -2.52 11.23
C SER A 420 13.68 -1.87 9.91
N VAL A 421 14.23 -0.71 9.59
CA VAL A 421 13.85 0.09 8.42
C VAL A 421 15.04 0.42 7.54
N VAL A 422 16.05 1.11 8.07
CA VAL A 422 17.13 1.63 7.21
C VAL A 422 17.95 0.50 6.58
N PHE A 423 18.52 -0.40 7.40
CA PHE A 423 19.36 -1.49 6.89
C PHE A 423 18.66 -2.42 5.90
N PRO A 424 17.41 -2.88 6.14
CA PRO A 424 16.67 -3.66 5.16
C PRO A 424 16.48 -2.95 3.81
N LEU A 425 16.36 -1.62 3.81
CA LEU A 425 16.12 -0.81 2.61
C LEU A 425 17.41 -0.41 1.88
N LEU A 426 18.59 -0.60 2.46
CA LEU A 426 19.85 -0.23 1.81
C LEU A 426 20.18 -1.10 0.58
N LYS A 427 19.54 -2.28 0.41
CA LYS A 427 19.73 -3.20 -0.73
C LYS A 427 21.23 -3.44 -1.04
N GLY A 428 22.05 -3.63 -0.01
CA GLY A 428 23.51 -3.87 -0.13
C GLY A 428 24.41 -2.63 -0.22
N LYS A 429 23.84 -1.42 -0.07
CA LYS A 429 24.61 -0.18 0.11
C LYS A 429 25.02 0.01 1.56
N ASP A 430 26.09 0.78 1.78
CA ASP A 430 26.52 1.11 3.13
C ASP A 430 25.64 2.17 3.78
N PHE A 431 25.46 2.04 5.10
CA PHE A 431 24.95 3.09 5.95
C PHE A 431 26.08 4.08 6.28
N ILE A 432 25.96 5.32 5.79
CA ILE A 432 27.03 6.32 5.88
C ILE A 432 26.71 7.33 6.98
N ILE A 433 27.63 7.47 7.93
CA ILE A 433 27.62 8.52 8.94
C ILE A 433 28.63 9.60 8.53
N GLN A 434 28.11 10.73 8.08
CA GLN A 434 28.91 11.90 7.74
C GLN A 434 29.37 12.62 9.01
N ARG A 435 30.68 12.69 9.22
CA ARG A 435 31.31 13.42 10.33
C ARG A 435 32.54 14.17 9.83
N ALA A 436 32.92 15.23 10.53
CA ALA A 436 34.10 16.02 10.18
C ALA A 436 35.39 15.21 10.38
N GLU A 437 36.43 15.51 9.59
CA GLU A 437 37.74 14.85 9.65
C GLU A 437 38.35 14.86 11.07
N GLN A 438 38.13 15.93 11.82
CA GLN A 438 38.58 16.06 13.22
C GLN A 438 37.96 15.02 14.19
N TYR A 439 36.92 14.31 13.77
CA TYR A 439 36.24 13.24 14.51
C TYR A 439 36.40 11.86 13.83
N GLY A 440 37.40 11.70 12.95
CA GLY A 440 37.73 10.44 12.30
C GLY A 440 37.15 10.24 10.90
N GLY A 441 36.53 11.27 10.30
CA GLY A 441 36.02 11.24 8.92
C GLY A 441 34.81 10.30 8.73
N PRO A 442 34.20 10.28 7.53
CA PRO A 442 32.97 9.52 7.28
C PRO A 442 33.11 8.03 7.60
N LEU A 443 32.14 7.45 8.31
CA LEU A 443 32.07 6.01 8.55
C LEU A 443 31.02 5.35 7.66
N ALA A 444 31.33 4.16 7.15
CA ALA A 444 30.45 3.34 6.32
C ALA A 444 30.25 1.97 6.96
N TYR A 445 28.99 1.56 7.12
CA TYR A 445 28.61 0.29 7.73
C TYR A 445 27.78 -0.55 6.75
N SER A 446 28.31 -1.73 6.43
CA SER A 446 27.65 -2.69 5.53
C SER A 446 26.60 -3.55 6.25
N ALA A 447 26.70 -3.68 7.58
CA ALA A 447 25.81 -4.50 8.40
C ALA A 447 25.42 -3.78 9.70
N TYR A 448 24.20 -4.04 10.19
CA TYR A 448 23.68 -3.42 11.40
C TYR A 448 24.56 -3.69 12.63
N GLN A 449 25.13 -4.90 12.75
CA GLN A 449 25.97 -5.25 13.90
C GLN A 449 27.18 -4.32 14.03
N GLN A 450 27.79 -3.92 12.91
CA GLN A 450 28.93 -3.00 12.91
C GLN A 450 28.54 -1.61 13.45
N LEU A 451 27.32 -1.14 13.15
CA LEU A 451 26.80 0.11 13.69
C LEU A 451 26.50 -0.01 15.19
N GLU A 452 25.88 -1.11 15.62
CA GLU A 452 25.56 -1.36 17.03
C GLU A 452 26.82 -1.44 17.88
N ASP A 453 27.82 -2.20 17.42
CA ASP A 453 29.12 -2.32 18.08
C ASP A 453 29.83 -0.95 18.15
N GLY A 454 29.87 -0.22 17.04
CA GLY A 454 30.45 1.14 16.99
C GLY A 454 29.73 2.16 17.89
N PHE A 455 28.43 1.97 18.13
CA PHE A 455 27.69 2.80 19.09
C PHE A 455 28.00 2.38 20.54
N ALA A 456 28.16 1.09 20.80
CA ALA A 456 28.53 0.54 22.11
C ALA A 456 29.96 0.92 22.54
N THR A 457 30.88 1.05 21.58
CA THR A 457 32.28 1.47 21.81
C THR A 457 32.47 3.00 21.84
N GLU A 458 31.41 3.79 21.63
CA GLU A 458 31.45 5.26 21.45
C GLU A 458 32.18 5.78 20.21
N ASP A 459 32.48 4.90 19.24
CA ASP A 459 32.97 5.33 17.93
C ASP A 459 31.90 6.11 17.15
N VAL A 460 30.62 5.96 17.50
CA VAL A 460 29.50 6.72 16.94
C VAL A 460 28.85 7.57 18.02
N HIS A 461 28.97 8.90 17.88
CA HIS A 461 28.30 9.83 18.78
C HIS A 461 26.78 9.89 18.47
N PRO A 462 25.89 10.01 19.48
CA PRO A 462 24.44 10.10 19.28
C PRO A 462 23.99 11.20 18.32
N GLY A 463 24.67 12.34 18.31
CA GLY A 463 24.40 13.44 17.39
C GLY A 463 24.63 13.06 15.93
N ASP A 464 25.70 12.32 15.65
CA ASP A 464 26.06 11.90 14.30
C ASP A 464 25.11 10.81 13.80
N LEU A 465 24.75 9.87 14.67
CA LEU A 465 23.73 8.86 14.39
C LEU A 465 22.38 9.51 14.03
N LYS A 466 21.91 10.46 14.85
CA LYS A 466 20.66 11.21 14.59
C LYS A 466 20.72 11.98 13.27
N ASN A 467 21.87 12.60 12.96
CA ASN A 467 22.05 13.33 11.70
C ASN A 467 22.03 12.39 10.49
N ALA A 468 22.70 11.24 10.57
CA ALA A 468 22.67 10.23 9.52
C ALA A 468 21.23 9.73 9.29
N VAL A 469 20.53 9.33 10.36
CA VAL A 469 19.12 8.89 10.27
C VAL A 469 18.22 9.99 9.71
N ASN A 470 18.44 11.26 10.05
CA ASN A 470 17.70 12.38 9.48
C ASN A 470 17.83 12.46 7.95
N ILE A 471 19.01 12.18 7.40
CA ILE A 471 19.25 12.20 5.94
C ILE A 471 18.46 11.06 5.29
N TYR A 472 18.66 9.82 5.76
CA TYR A 472 17.97 8.64 5.20
C TYR A 472 16.45 8.75 5.35
N LEU A 473 15.96 9.20 6.50
CA LEU A 473 14.53 9.36 6.72
C LEU A 473 13.93 10.41 5.77
N ASN A 474 14.59 11.54 5.56
CA ASN A 474 14.09 12.53 4.60
C ASN A 474 14.11 12.01 3.16
N GLN A 475 15.07 11.17 2.77
CA GLN A 475 15.07 10.51 1.46
C GLN A 475 13.85 9.61 1.28
N LEU A 476 13.45 8.88 2.33
CA LEU A 476 12.24 8.04 2.31
C LEU A 476 10.96 8.87 2.30
N LEU A 477 10.91 9.96 3.07
CA LEU A 477 9.72 10.82 3.17
C LEU A 477 9.51 11.74 1.97
N GLU A 478 10.58 12.13 1.26
CA GLU A 478 10.50 13.04 0.13
C GLU A 478 9.49 12.64 -0.97
N PRO A 479 9.52 11.41 -1.53
CA PRO A 479 8.52 10.99 -2.52
C PRO A 479 7.10 10.98 -1.94
N ILE A 480 6.95 10.65 -0.66
CA ILE A 480 5.65 10.65 0.01
C ILE A 480 5.12 12.08 0.13
N ARG A 481 5.95 13.04 0.55
CA ARG A 481 5.54 14.45 0.62
C ARG A 481 5.09 14.97 -0.74
N LYS A 482 5.86 14.68 -1.79
CA LYS A 482 5.51 15.05 -3.18
C LYS A 482 4.20 14.45 -3.65
N ASP A 483 3.93 13.19 -3.35
CA ASP A 483 2.66 12.53 -3.68
C ASP A 483 1.45 13.24 -3.04
N PHE A 484 1.65 13.91 -1.90
CA PHE A 484 0.61 14.62 -1.16
C PHE A 484 0.60 16.14 -1.35
N GLU A 485 1.50 16.71 -2.16
CA GLU A 485 1.52 18.16 -2.48
C GLU A 485 0.26 18.67 -3.22
N PRO A 486 -0.36 17.93 -4.17
CA PRO A 486 -1.51 18.43 -4.92
C PRO A 486 -2.69 18.83 -4.03
N GLU A 487 -3.45 19.84 -4.46
CA GLU A 487 -4.59 20.39 -3.69
C GLU A 487 -5.65 19.34 -3.38
N SER A 488 -5.89 18.39 -4.30
CA SER A 488 -6.79 17.25 -4.09
C SER A 488 -6.39 16.37 -2.91
N MET A 489 -5.09 16.15 -2.72
CA MET A 489 -4.56 15.36 -1.60
C MET A 489 -4.62 16.13 -0.28
N GLN A 490 -4.35 17.43 -0.32
CA GLN A 490 -4.50 18.31 0.84
C GLN A 490 -5.95 18.39 1.33
N GLU A 491 -6.91 18.45 0.41
CA GLU A 491 -8.34 18.42 0.73
C GLU A 491 -8.76 17.06 1.32
N MET A 492 -8.27 15.96 0.76
CA MET A 492 -8.48 14.62 1.35
C MET A 492 -7.96 14.53 2.79
N ILE A 493 -6.77 15.07 3.07
CA ILE A 493 -6.19 15.10 4.42
C ILE A 493 -7.10 15.88 5.38
N LYS A 494 -7.59 17.06 4.97
CA LYS A 494 -8.49 17.89 5.79
C LYS A 494 -9.80 17.15 6.11
N ARG A 495 -10.35 16.41 5.16
CA ARG A 495 -11.57 15.60 5.37
C ARG A 495 -11.33 14.42 6.30
N ALA A 496 -10.18 13.73 6.16
CA ALA A 496 -9.85 12.57 7.00
C ALA A 496 -9.47 12.95 8.44
N TYR A 497 -8.90 14.13 8.63
CA TYR A 497 -8.45 14.65 9.93
C TYR A 497 -8.73 16.15 10.03
N PRO A 498 -10.00 16.54 10.27
CA PRO A 498 -10.37 17.93 10.43
C PRO A 498 -9.63 18.55 11.62
N PRO A 499 -9.23 19.83 11.55
CA PRO A 499 -8.64 20.52 12.68
C PRO A 499 -9.62 20.52 13.86
N PRO A 500 -9.12 20.42 15.11
CA PRO A 500 -9.98 20.44 16.28
C PRO A 500 -10.79 21.74 16.31
N GLU A 501 -12.11 21.63 16.57
CA GLU A 501 -12.96 22.81 16.72
C GLU A 501 -12.40 23.71 17.83
N PRO A 502 -12.35 25.05 17.62
CA PRO A 502 -11.94 25.96 18.68
C PRO A 502 -12.94 25.85 19.83
N VAL A 503 -12.46 25.35 20.97
CA VAL A 503 -13.25 25.31 22.22
C VAL A 503 -13.74 26.73 22.50
N LYS A 504 -15.06 26.96 22.38
CA LYS A 504 -15.69 28.22 22.81
C LYS A 504 -15.32 28.44 24.27
N GLN A 505 -14.41 29.37 24.53
CA GLN A 505 -14.04 29.76 25.89
C GLN A 505 -15.33 30.20 26.60
N LYS A 506 -15.74 29.48 27.65
CA LYS A 506 -16.78 29.98 28.55
C LYS A 506 -16.33 31.37 29.02
N PRO A 507 -17.19 32.40 28.95
CA PRO A 507 -16.78 33.76 29.29
C PRO A 507 -16.27 33.81 30.74
N LYS A 508 -15.08 34.40 30.91
CA LYS A 508 -14.49 34.69 32.23
C LYS A 508 -15.49 35.53 33.02
N LYS A 509 -16.03 34.98 34.12
CA LYS A 509 -16.78 35.77 35.10
C LYS A 509 -15.81 36.76 35.76
N SER A 510 -16.02 38.05 35.48
CA SER A 510 -15.39 39.17 36.15
C SER A 510 -16.01 39.41 37.54
N GLY A 511 -15.15 39.66 38.54
CA GLY A 511 -15.39 40.59 39.66
C GLY A 511 -16.54 40.31 40.63
N GLY A 512 -16.19 39.95 41.87
CA GLY A 512 -17.14 39.52 42.90
C GLY A 512 -18.13 40.55 43.46
N GLN A 513 -19.11 40.02 44.21
CA GLN A 513 -19.56 40.60 45.47
C GLN A 513 -19.91 39.49 46.47
N LYS A 514 -19.49 39.70 47.73
CA LYS A 514 -19.73 38.83 48.89
C LYS A 514 -21.20 38.86 49.28
N GLY A 515 -21.80 37.69 49.51
CA GLY A 515 -23.14 37.57 50.09
C GLY A 515 -23.42 36.14 50.56
N GLN A 516 -23.33 35.95 51.88
CA GLN A 516 -23.93 34.95 52.76
C GLN A 516 -24.43 33.60 52.18
N ARG A 517 -23.91 32.49 52.74
CA ARG A 517 -24.49 31.14 52.67
C ARG A 517 -25.81 31.06 53.47
N PRO A 518 -26.84 30.41 52.92
CA PRO A 518 -27.79 29.62 53.69
C PRO A 518 -27.73 28.12 53.28
N PRO A 519 -28.38 27.23 54.05
CA PRO A 519 -27.89 25.87 54.31
C PRO A 519 -28.33 24.83 53.27
N ALA A 520 -27.71 23.65 53.38
CA ALA A 520 -28.02 22.46 52.62
C ALA A 520 -29.48 22.04 52.80
N THR A 521 -30.23 21.99 51.70
CA THR A 521 -31.49 21.24 51.58
C THR A 521 -31.32 20.17 50.54
N THR A 522 -31.41 18.92 51.00
CA THR A 522 -31.72 17.73 50.22
C THR A 522 -33.01 17.96 49.42
N THR A 523 -32.92 17.91 48.09
CA THR A 523 -34.08 17.73 47.22
C THR A 523 -33.76 16.69 46.17
N THR A 524 -34.41 15.55 46.32
CA THR A 524 -34.67 14.52 45.31
C THR A 524 -35.24 15.14 44.04
N THR A 525 -34.60 14.95 42.90
CA THR A 525 -35.20 15.20 41.58
C THR A 525 -35.72 13.89 41.00
N THR A 526 -37.01 13.89 40.72
CA THR A 526 -37.82 12.85 40.09
C THR A 526 -37.69 12.87 38.56
N ASP A 527 -38.11 11.78 37.92
CA ASP A 527 -38.06 11.43 36.48
C ASP A 527 -38.77 12.39 35.48
N ALA A 528 -38.77 13.71 35.70
CA ALA A 528 -39.44 14.67 34.81
C ALA A 528 -38.51 15.52 33.92
N ASP A 529 -37.18 15.52 34.16
CA ASP A 529 -36.22 16.34 33.38
C ASP A 529 -35.63 15.63 32.13
N LEU A 530 -36.08 14.40 31.83
CA LEU A 530 -35.63 13.60 30.68
C LEU A 530 -36.46 13.78 29.39
N ALA A 531 -37.53 14.58 29.42
CA ALA A 531 -38.47 14.70 28.31
C ALA A 531 -38.27 15.93 27.39
N GLU A 532 -37.37 16.87 27.73
CA GLU A 532 -37.23 18.13 26.97
C GLU A 532 -36.02 18.17 26.01
N HIS A 533 -35.10 17.21 26.07
CA HIS A 533 -33.95 17.13 25.15
C HIS A 533 -34.17 16.24 23.90
N VAL A 534 -35.36 15.67 23.70
CA VAL A 534 -35.65 14.73 22.59
C VAL A 534 -36.45 15.38 21.43
N LYS A 535 -36.78 16.67 21.50
CA LYS A 535 -37.60 17.34 20.47
C LYS A 535 -36.86 18.20 19.44
N GLU A 536 -35.54 18.39 19.55
CA GLU A 536 -34.79 19.27 18.61
C GLU A 536 -33.95 18.56 17.54
N THR A 537 -34.02 17.23 17.40
CA THR A 537 -33.20 16.48 16.40
C THR A 537 -34.01 15.82 15.27
N LEU A 538 -35.28 16.20 15.06
CA LEU A 538 -36.16 15.56 14.06
C LEU A 538 -36.80 16.54 13.05
N VAL A 539 -36.17 17.68 12.78
CA VAL A 539 -36.66 18.64 11.78
C VAL A 539 -35.53 19.10 10.86
N LEU A 540 -34.80 18.19 10.20
CA LEU A 540 -33.91 18.56 9.08
C LEU A 540 -33.67 17.41 8.08
N GLU A 541 -34.62 16.52 7.85
CA GLU A 541 -34.63 15.69 6.63
C GLU A 541 -36.08 15.50 6.17
N ASN A 542 -36.51 16.33 5.22
CA ASN A 542 -37.51 15.99 4.21
C ASN A 542 -37.57 17.11 3.17
N GLY A 543 -36.76 16.97 2.13
CA GLY A 543 -36.71 17.86 0.98
C GLY A 543 -36.39 17.10 -0.31
N ALA A 544 -37.44 16.56 -0.93
CA ALA A 544 -37.59 16.21 -2.35
C ALA A 544 -36.73 15.08 -2.97
N SER A 545 -37.39 14.01 -3.39
CA SER A 545 -37.65 13.80 -4.83
C SER A 545 -38.80 12.80 -5.05
N SER A 546 -39.72 13.21 -5.92
CA SER A 546 -40.94 12.52 -6.32
C SER A 546 -40.71 11.70 -7.58
N ILE A 547 -41.02 10.40 -7.57
CA ILE A 547 -41.42 9.67 -8.78
C ILE A 547 -42.61 8.77 -8.43
N SER A 548 -43.71 9.04 -9.11
CA SER A 548 -45.01 8.38 -9.02
C SER A 548 -45.07 7.10 -9.85
N THR A 549 -45.72 6.05 -9.34
CA THR A 549 -46.62 5.17 -10.11
C THR A 549 -47.58 4.42 -9.16
N PRO A 550 -48.85 4.17 -9.55
CA PRO A 550 -49.90 3.73 -8.64
C PRO A 550 -50.10 2.21 -8.63
N VAL A 551 -50.31 1.63 -7.45
CA VAL A 551 -50.86 0.26 -7.30
C VAL A 551 -52.25 0.38 -6.68
N GLY A 552 -53.25 -0.04 -7.46
CA GLY A 552 -54.64 -0.15 -7.03
C GLY A 552 -54.84 -1.33 -6.09
N VAL A 553 -55.50 -1.06 -4.97
CA VAL A 553 -56.02 -2.05 -4.02
C VAL A 553 -57.27 -2.68 -4.62
N ASN A 554 -57.36 -4.01 -4.60
CA ASN A 554 -58.64 -4.69 -4.77
C ASN A 554 -58.88 -5.62 -3.57
N GLN A 555 -59.97 -5.32 -2.85
CA GLN A 555 -60.54 -6.13 -1.79
C GLN A 555 -61.23 -7.36 -2.39
N ASN A 556 -61.10 -8.50 -1.72
CA ASN A 556 -62.02 -9.65 -1.64
C ASN A 556 -61.19 -10.75 -0.91
N GLY A 557 -61.40 -11.08 0.36
CA GLY A 557 -62.66 -11.41 1.00
C GLY A 557 -62.88 -12.92 0.88
N GLN A 558 -62.63 -13.69 1.95
CA GLN A 558 -63.59 -14.63 2.52
C GLN A 558 -62.99 -15.43 3.70
N VAL A 559 -63.68 -15.23 4.83
CA VAL A 559 -63.93 -16.04 6.06
C VAL A 559 -62.78 -16.79 6.71
#